data_AF-A0A535XF14-F1
#
_entry.id   AF-A0A535XF14-F1
#
_cell.length_a   1.000
_cell.length_b   1.000
_cell.length_c   1.000
_cell.angle_alpha   90.00
_cell.angle_beta   90.00
_cell.angle_gamma   90.00
#
_symmetry.space_group_name_H-M   'P 1'
#
loop_
_entity.id
_entity.type
_entity.pdbx_description
1 polymer ?
#
loop_
_entity_poly.entity_id
_entity_poly.type
_entity_poly.pdbx_seq_one_letter_code
_entity_poly.pdbx_strand_id
1 'polypeptide(L)'
;MVDWLGNEDRTDLAVQHIMDQGFATSIMFETTHFWGVDDVVQQLKAFYQARLGNPHMATLQGKPVIFFWRASTFDNGTWDGIRGEVDPEHRALWIADGDKLG
;
A
#
# COMPACT_ATOMS: atom_id res chain seq x y z
N MET A 1 1.93 10.07 5.82
CA MET A 1 1.30 9.16 4.84
C MET A 1 0.18 9.89 4.13
N VAL A 2 -0.23 9.39 2.97
CA VAL A 2 -1.32 9.95 2.16
C VAL A 2 -2.38 8.87 1.97
N ASP A 3 -3.65 9.19 2.16
CA ASP A 3 -4.76 8.29 1.79
C ASP A 3 -4.67 8.02 0.30
N TRP A 4 -4.61 6.75 -0.10
CA TRP A 4 -4.33 6.34 -1.47
C TRP A 4 -5.48 5.50 -2.01
N LEU A 5 -6.09 6.00 -3.08
CA LEU A 5 -7.33 5.49 -3.67
C LEU A 5 -7.12 4.77 -4.99
N GLY A 6 -5.88 4.59 -5.45
CA GLY A 6 -5.60 3.86 -6.69
C GLY A 6 -4.52 4.49 -7.54
N ASN A 7 -3.97 3.68 -8.44
CA ASN A 7 -3.03 4.12 -9.45
C ASN A 7 -3.70 5.16 -10.35
N GLU A 8 -2.96 6.22 -10.71
CA GLU A 8 -3.45 7.36 -11.51
C GLU A 8 -4.57 8.21 -10.86
N ASP A 9 -5.06 7.84 -9.68
CA ASP A 9 -5.93 8.73 -8.90
C ASP A 9 -5.17 9.99 -8.47
N ARG A 10 -5.91 11.06 -8.17
CA ARG A 10 -5.35 12.31 -7.61
C ARG A 10 -4.48 12.08 -6.38
N THR A 11 -4.77 11.04 -5.59
CA THR A 11 -3.99 10.67 -4.40
C THR A 11 -2.64 10.04 -4.75
N ASP A 12 -2.54 9.27 -5.83
CA ASP A 12 -1.25 8.77 -6.34
C ASP A 12 -0.39 9.91 -6.89
N LEU A 13 -1.00 10.86 -7.61
CA LEU A 13 -0.31 12.06 -8.07
C LEU A 13 0.19 12.92 -6.91
N ALA A 14 -0.57 12.99 -5.81
CA ALA A 14 -0.15 13.68 -4.60
C ALA A 14 1.07 13.01 -3.95
N VAL A 15 1.11 11.66 -3.90
CA VAL A 15 2.27 10.90 -3.41
C VAL A 15 3.50 11.22 -4.25
N GLN A 16 3.38 11.16 -5.59
CA GLN A 16 4.48 11.51 -6.49
C GLN A 16 4.96 12.94 -6.25
N HIS A 17 4.04 13.90 -6.16
CA HIS A 17 4.38 15.31 -5.95
C HIS A 17 5.14 15.53 -4.63
N ILE A 18 4.76 14.85 -3.55
CA ILE A 18 5.45 14.92 -2.25
C ILE A 18 6.87 14.34 -2.37
N MET A 19 7.02 13.20 -3.05
CA MET A 19 8.33 12.57 -3.28
C MET A 19 9.24 13.44 -4.15
N ASP A 20 8.69 14.11 -5.17
CA ASP A 20 9.44 15.04 -6.04
C ASP A 20 9.96 16.27 -5.28
N GLN A 21 9.30 16.64 -4.19
CA GLN A 21 9.80 17.66 -3.26
C GLN A 21 10.86 17.14 -2.28
N GLY A 22 11.22 15.85 -2.37
CA GLY A 22 12.25 15.21 -1.55
C GLY A 22 11.77 14.73 -0.17
N PHE A 23 10.46 14.78 0.10
CA PHE A 23 9.91 14.33 1.37
C PHE A 23 9.66 12.82 1.37
N ALA A 24 10.13 12.15 2.42
CA ALA A 24 9.81 10.74 2.64
C ALA A 24 8.32 10.58 2.97
N THR A 25 7.61 9.68 2.27
CA THR A 25 6.20 9.40 2.52
C THR A 25 5.82 7.95 2.27
N SER A 26 4.67 7.55 2.79
CA SER A 26 4.04 6.24 2.61
C SER A 26 2.56 6.46 2.29
N ILE A 27 1.86 5.40 1.93
CA ILE A 27 0.43 5.42 1.66
C ILE A 27 -0.37 4.76 2.79
N MET A 28 -1.58 5.26 2.99
CA MET A 28 -2.68 4.51 3.60
C MET A 28 -3.50 3.93 2.45
N PHE A 29 -3.35 2.64 2.19
CA PHE A 29 -4.09 1.94 1.15
C PHE A 29 -5.55 1.78 1.60
N GLU A 30 -6.46 2.46 0.92
CA GLU A 30 -7.88 2.52 1.25
C GLU A 30 -8.62 1.25 0.79
N THR A 31 -8.42 0.12 1.49
CA THR A 31 -8.90 -1.21 1.06
C THR A 31 -10.35 -1.23 0.61
N THR A 32 -11.24 -0.51 1.31
CA THR A 32 -12.69 -0.46 0.98
C THR A 32 -13.04 0.38 -0.24
N HIS A 33 -12.09 1.05 -0.86
CA HIS A 33 -12.29 1.79 -2.11
C HIS A 33 -12.33 0.86 -3.33
N PHE A 34 -11.68 -0.32 -3.25
CA PHE A 34 -11.46 -1.23 -4.36
C PHE A 34 -12.52 -2.32 -4.47
N TRP A 35 -12.75 -2.83 -5.68
CA TRP A 35 -13.80 -3.80 -5.99
C TRP A 35 -13.33 -5.25 -5.82
N GLY A 36 -13.08 -5.63 -4.56
CA GLY A 36 -12.72 -7.00 -4.19
C GLY A 36 -11.24 -7.34 -4.38
N VAL A 37 -10.91 -8.63 -4.24
CA VAL A 37 -9.51 -9.11 -4.12
C VAL A 37 -8.70 -8.85 -5.39
N ASP A 38 -9.26 -9.14 -6.58
CA ASP A 38 -8.53 -8.99 -7.85
C ASP A 38 -8.12 -7.53 -8.11
N ASP A 39 -9.01 -6.59 -7.80
CA ASP A 39 -8.73 -5.15 -7.93
C ASP A 39 -7.67 -4.70 -6.91
N VAL A 40 -7.78 -5.16 -5.65
CA VAL A 40 -6.75 -4.89 -4.63
C VAL A 40 -5.37 -5.39 -5.08
N VAL A 41 -5.29 -6.61 -5.61
CA VAL A 41 -4.05 -7.18 -6.16
C VAL A 41 -3.53 -6.33 -7.33
N GLN A 42 -4.41 -5.94 -8.27
CA GLN A 42 -4.03 -5.12 -9.41
C GLN A 42 -3.44 -3.77 -8.98
N GLN A 43 -4.11 -3.09 -8.06
CA GLN A 43 -3.73 -1.76 -7.58
C GLN A 43 -2.44 -1.80 -6.76
N LEU A 44 -2.26 -2.82 -5.93
CA LEU A 44 -1.00 -3.02 -5.21
C LEU A 44 0.15 -3.35 -6.16
N LYS A 45 -0.04 -4.20 -7.17
CA LYS A 45 0.98 -4.48 -8.19
C LYS A 45 1.39 -3.20 -8.93
N ALA A 46 0.42 -2.35 -9.29
CA ALA A 46 0.69 -1.05 -9.92
C ALA A 46 1.50 -0.12 -8.99
N PHE A 47 1.09 0.03 -7.73
CA PHE A 47 1.85 0.79 -6.73
C PHE A 47 3.28 0.27 -6.56
N TYR A 48 3.45 -1.05 -6.49
CA TYR A 48 4.76 -1.68 -6.33
C TYR A 48 5.71 -1.36 -7.49
N GLN A 49 5.19 -1.43 -8.71
CA GLN A 49 5.95 -1.11 -9.92
C GLN A 49 6.31 0.37 -10.00
N ALA A 50 5.38 1.26 -9.64
CA ALA A 50 5.56 2.69 -9.80
C ALA A 50 6.36 3.36 -8.66
N ARG A 51 6.21 2.88 -7.41
CA ARG A 51 6.61 3.65 -6.21
C ARG A 51 7.54 2.92 -5.25
N LEU A 52 7.50 1.59 -5.16
CA LEU A 52 8.19 0.90 -4.06
C LEU A 52 9.72 1.13 -4.05
N GLY A 53 10.32 1.27 -5.24
CA GLY A 53 11.75 1.55 -5.40
C GLY A 53 12.14 3.03 -5.27
N ASN A 54 11.19 3.93 -5.03
CA ASN A 54 11.48 5.36 -4.90
C ASN A 54 12.31 5.63 -3.63
N PRO A 55 13.42 6.37 -3.70
CA PRO A 55 14.27 6.67 -2.53
C PRO A 55 13.55 7.48 -1.43
N HIS A 56 12.41 8.11 -1.75
CA HIS A 56 11.56 8.85 -0.83
C HIS A 56 10.35 8.04 -0.32
N MET A 57 10.33 6.71 -0.52
CA MET A 57 9.45 5.86 0.27
C MET A 57 9.87 5.92 1.74
N ALA A 58 8.92 6.16 2.64
CA ALA A 58 9.16 6.08 4.07
C ALA A 58 9.48 4.62 4.43
N THR A 59 10.56 4.44 5.18
CA THR A 59 11.06 3.12 5.56
C THR A 59 11.12 2.95 7.06
N LEU A 60 11.00 1.70 7.51
CA LEU A 60 11.34 1.27 8.86
C LEU A 60 12.38 0.16 8.74
N GLN A 61 13.53 0.35 9.40
CA GLN A 61 14.68 -0.58 9.29
C GLN A 61 15.10 -0.87 7.84
N GLY A 62 15.01 0.15 6.97
CA GLY A 62 15.40 0.05 5.56
C GLY A 62 14.37 -0.61 4.64
N LYS A 63 13.20 -1.04 5.14
CA LYS A 63 12.11 -1.57 4.33
C LYS A 63 11.01 -0.53 4.10
N PRO A 64 10.53 -0.32 2.87
CA PRO A 64 9.35 0.51 2.61
C PRO A 64 8.15 0.05 3.44
N VAL A 65 7.37 1.00 3.96
CA VAL A 65 6.17 0.72 4.76
C VAL A 65 4.92 1.05 3.95
N ILE A 66 3.89 0.22 4.04
CA ILE A 66 2.55 0.44 3.48
C ILE A 66 1.53 0.17 4.58
N PHE A 67 0.63 1.11 4.81
CA PHE A 67 -0.48 0.96 5.75
C PHE A 67 -1.74 0.55 4.99
N PHE A 68 -2.60 -0.24 5.62
CA PHE A 68 -3.83 -0.75 5.02
C PHE A 68 -5.02 -0.38 5.89
N TRP A 69 -5.85 0.56 5.44
CA TRP A 69 -7.06 0.95 6.15
C TRP A 69 -8.13 -0.13 6.03
N ARG A 70 -8.83 -0.41 7.14
CA ARG A 70 -9.85 -1.47 7.25
C ARG A 70 -9.32 -2.80 6.73
N ALA A 71 -8.13 -3.18 7.18
CA ALA A 71 -7.54 -4.47 6.84
C ALA A 71 -8.50 -5.64 7.18
N SER A 72 -9.35 -5.49 8.19
CA SER A 72 -10.39 -6.47 8.55
C SER A 72 -11.47 -6.71 7.47
N THR A 73 -11.41 -6.05 6.32
CA THR A 73 -12.29 -6.29 5.16
C THR A 73 -12.09 -7.71 4.59
N PHE A 74 -10.88 -8.24 4.68
CA PHE A 74 -10.55 -9.62 4.32
C PHE A 74 -9.95 -10.35 5.51
N ASP A 75 -10.08 -11.67 5.53
CA ASP A 75 -9.43 -12.51 6.54
C ASP A 75 -7.92 -12.65 6.26
N ASN A 76 -7.18 -13.19 7.23
CA ASN A 76 -5.73 -13.34 7.13
C ASN A 76 -5.32 -14.25 5.96
N GLY A 77 -6.08 -15.31 5.67
CA GLY A 77 -5.78 -16.21 4.56
C GLY A 77 -5.90 -15.54 3.19
N THR A 78 -6.87 -14.64 3.04
CA THR A 78 -7.02 -13.81 1.85
C THR A 78 -5.86 -12.81 1.73
N TRP A 79 -5.46 -12.16 2.83
CA TRP A 79 -4.30 -11.27 2.82
C TRP A 79 -2.99 -11.99 2.52
N ASP A 80 -2.81 -13.20 3.04
CA ASP A 80 -1.65 -14.04 2.72
C ASP A 80 -1.61 -14.36 1.21
N GLY A 81 -2.77 -14.66 0.61
CA GLY A 81 -2.92 -14.85 -0.84
C GLY A 81 -2.54 -13.59 -1.64
N ILE A 82 -3.12 -12.44 -1.29
CA ILE A 82 -2.81 -11.14 -1.92
C ILE A 82 -1.31 -10.86 -1.82
N ARG A 83 -0.71 -11.04 -0.64
CA ARG A 83 0.71 -10.77 -0.42
C ARG A 83 1.60 -11.73 -1.20
N GLY A 84 1.22 -13.01 -1.30
CA GLY A 84 1.92 -13.99 -2.13
C GLY A 84 1.98 -13.60 -3.61
N GLU A 85 0.97 -12.89 -4.10
CA GLU A 85 0.96 -12.39 -5.48
C GLU A 85 1.67 -11.06 -5.70
N VAL A 86 1.61 -10.16 -4.72
CA VAL A 86 2.10 -8.77 -4.83
C VAL A 86 3.55 -8.65 -4.36
N ASP A 87 3.88 -9.25 -3.21
CA ASP A 87 5.15 -9.09 -2.50
C ASP A 87 5.65 -10.44 -1.93
N PRO A 88 5.88 -11.48 -2.77
CA PRO A 88 6.28 -12.80 -2.30
C PRO A 88 7.61 -12.82 -1.55
N GLU A 89 8.48 -11.84 -1.78
CA GLU A 89 9.78 -11.70 -1.12
C GLU A 89 9.74 -10.81 0.13
N HIS A 90 8.54 -10.33 0.51
CA HIS A 90 8.33 -9.49 1.68
C HIS A 90 9.26 -8.26 1.70
N ARG A 91 9.36 -7.58 0.55
CA ARG A 91 10.19 -6.39 0.33
C ARG A 91 9.66 -5.18 1.09
N ALA A 92 8.35 -5.11 1.34
CA ALA A 92 7.73 -4.08 2.15
C ALA A 92 7.25 -4.61 3.51
N LEU A 93 7.12 -3.70 4.47
CA LEU A 93 6.38 -3.92 5.71
C LEU A 93 4.92 -3.50 5.49
N TRP A 94 3.99 -4.42 5.73
CA TRP A 94 2.56 -4.17 5.66
C TRP A 94 2.05 -3.98 7.08
N ILE A 95 1.38 -2.86 7.33
CA ILE A 95 0.81 -2.54 8.64
C ILE A 95 -0.70 -2.47 8.48
N ALA A 96 -1.40 -3.37 9.16
CA ALA A 96 -2.86 -3.34 9.25
C ALA A 96 -3.29 -2.15 10.13
N ASP A 97 -4.13 -1.29 9.59
CA ASP A 97 -4.76 -0.18 10.31
C ASP A 97 -6.29 -0.27 10.18
N GLY A 98 -7.01 0.25 11.17
CA GLY A 98 -8.45 0.07 11.27
C GLY A 98 -8.90 -1.38 11.48
N ASP A 99 -7.98 -2.24 11.96
CA ASP A 99 -8.31 -3.60 12.38
C ASP A 99 -9.09 -3.57 13.70
N LYS A 100 -10.05 -4.49 13.87
CA LYS A 100 -10.70 -4.67 15.15
C LYS A 100 -9.74 -5.47 16.02
N LEU A 101 -9.12 -4.81 16.99
CA LEU A 101 -8.49 -5.53 18.10
C LEU A 101 -9.60 -6.21 18.90
N GLY A 102 -10.02 -7.42 18.49
CA GLY A 102 -11.02 -8.25 19.16
C GLY A 102 -12.23 -8.62 18.31
#